data_AF-A0A2E0V8G1-F1
#
_entry.id   AF-A0A2E0V8G1-F1
#
_cell.length_a   1.000
_cell.length_b   1.000
_cell.length_c   1.000
_cell.angle_alpha   90.00
_cell.angle_beta   90.00
_cell.angle_gamma   90.00
#
_symmetry.space_group_name_H-M   'P 1'
#
loop_
_entity.id
_entity.type
_entity.pdbx_description
1 polymer ?
#
loop_
_entity_poly.entity_id
_entity_poly.type
_entity_poly.pdbx_seq_one_letter_code
_entity_poly.pdbx_strand_id
1 'polypeptide(L)'
;VEARAGDYLAVALSPRGPDGSDNDGNDGSNFWLIVDPTIPDNPLQPDGSPFVPGGQNLEESRLTAFSYDGNSVTLRWTSQAGKDYQVQQSSDLQNLTNIGATVSGAAGETEISINDAPVSSRYYRLLEIEP
;
A
#
# COMPACT_ATOMS: atom_id res chain seq x y z
N VAL A 1 23.96 -11.83 11.49
CA VAL A 1 24.36 -10.75 12.42
C VAL A 1 23.09 -10.22 13.04
N GLU A 2 23.01 -10.17 14.36
CA GLU A 2 21.88 -9.54 15.06
C GLU A 2 22.22 -8.06 15.27
N ALA A 3 21.40 -7.17 14.73
CA ALA A 3 21.56 -5.73 14.95
C ALA A 3 21.01 -5.33 16.33
N ARG A 4 21.66 -4.36 16.96
CA ARG A 4 21.33 -3.82 18.29
C ARG A 4 20.99 -2.34 18.20
N ALA A 5 20.41 -1.81 19.28
CA ALA A 5 20.12 -0.40 19.43
C ALA A 5 21.37 0.46 19.21
N GLY A 6 21.27 1.46 18.34
CA GLY A 6 22.38 2.36 18.01
C GLY A 6 23.36 1.85 16.96
N ASP A 7 23.16 0.64 16.42
CA ASP A 7 23.90 0.18 15.26
C ASP A 7 23.47 0.96 14.01
N TYR A 8 24.44 1.28 13.15
CA TYR A 8 24.19 1.78 11.80
C TYR A 8 24.29 0.62 10.83
N LEU A 9 23.17 0.30 10.17
CA LEU A 9 23.17 -0.69 9.09
C LEU A 9 23.35 0.03 7.75
N ALA A 10 24.47 -0.26 7.08
CA ALA A 10 24.65 0.10 5.68
C ALA A 10 23.93 -0.94 4.81
N VAL A 11 22.93 -0.52 4.06
CA VAL A 11 22.26 -1.39 3.08
C VAL A 11 22.96 -1.22 1.74
N ALA A 12 23.79 -2.18 1.36
CA ALA A 12 24.31 -2.28 0.00
C ALA A 12 23.26 -2.98 -0.86
N LEU A 13 22.47 -2.21 -1.62
CA LEU A 13 21.56 -2.77 -2.61
C LEU A 13 22.36 -3.22 -3.83
N SER A 14 22.06 -4.39 -4.40
CA SER A 14 22.57 -4.70 -5.74
C SER A 14 21.80 -3.82 -6.74
N PRO A 15 22.48 -3.18 -7.71
CA PRO A 15 21.80 -2.55 -8.85
C PRO A 15 21.14 -3.58 -9.80
N ARG A 16 21.01 -4.84 -9.38
CA ARG A 16 20.43 -5.88 -10.21
C ARG A 16 18.93 -5.93 -10.00
N GLY A 17 18.19 -5.30 -10.91
CA GLY A 17 16.75 -5.41 -10.99
C GLY A 17 16.26 -6.81 -11.39
N PRO A 18 14.94 -7.06 -11.41
CA PRO A 18 14.33 -8.31 -11.89
C PRO A 18 14.64 -8.66 -13.35
N ASP A 19 15.10 -7.68 -14.14
CA ASP A 19 15.56 -7.85 -15.51
C ASP A 19 17.01 -8.38 -15.60
N GLY A 20 17.71 -8.52 -14.46
CA GLY A 20 19.06 -9.03 -14.36
C GLY A 20 20.15 -8.04 -14.80
N SER A 21 19.79 -6.79 -15.07
CA SER A 21 20.72 -5.72 -15.46
C SER A 21 21.32 -5.05 -14.22
N ASP A 22 22.64 -4.84 -14.19
CA ASP A 22 23.34 -4.08 -13.13
C ASP A 22 23.43 -2.57 -13.46
N ASN A 23 22.80 -2.13 -14.56
CA ASN A 23 22.88 -0.77 -15.10
C ASN A 23 21.70 0.11 -14.64
N ASP A 24 20.98 -0.24 -13.57
CA ASP A 24 19.87 0.56 -13.05
C ASP A 24 20.31 1.74 -12.18
N GLY A 25 21.63 1.89 -11.96
CA GLY A 25 22.22 3.04 -11.30
C GLY A 25 22.21 2.95 -9.78
N ASN A 26 22.90 1.94 -9.22
CA ASN A 26 23.40 2.11 -7.86
C ASN A 26 24.54 3.14 -7.88
N ASP A 27 24.18 4.37 -7.50
CA ASP A 27 25.05 5.54 -7.46
C ASP A 27 25.78 5.72 -6.13
N GLY A 28 25.79 4.69 -5.27
CA GLY A 28 26.44 4.77 -3.95
C GLY A 28 25.67 5.65 -2.96
N SER A 29 24.35 5.78 -3.12
CA SER A 29 23.51 6.50 -2.19
C SER A 29 23.60 5.92 -0.77
N ASN A 30 23.98 6.77 0.17
CA ASN A 30 24.23 6.44 1.57
C ASN A 30 22.90 6.27 2.33
N PHE A 31 22.16 5.19 2.04
CA PHE A 31 20.97 4.83 2.82
C PHE A 31 21.41 4.12 4.10
N TRP A 32 21.25 4.79 5.23
CA TRP A 32 21.43 4.22 6.55
C TRP A 32 20.07 4.03 7.24
N LEU A 33 19.92 2.89 7.92
CA LEU A 33 18.79 2.62 8.82
C LEU A 33 19.32 2.66 10.26
N ILE A 34 18.62 3.37 11.15
CA ILE A 34 18.87 3.30 12.60
C ILE A 34 17.89 2.29 13.20
N VAL A 35 18.42 1.37 14.00
CA VAL A 35 17.62 0.49 14.85
C VAL A 35 17.48 1.15 16.22
N ASP A 36 16.26 1.59 16.54
CA ASP A 36 15.89 2.11 17.85
C ASP A 36 14.80 1.21 18.48
N PRO A 37 15.05 0.56 19.63
CA PRO A 37 14.05 -0.26 20.31
C PRO A 37 13.02 0.58 21.07
N THR A 38 13.19 1.90 21.15
CA THR A 38 12.33 2.80 21.92
C THR A 38 11.59 3.74 20.97
N ILE A 39 10.27 3.71 21.03
CA ILE A 39 9.43 4.77 20.42
C ILE A 39 9.14 5.76 21.55
N PRO A 40 9.62 7.02 21.48
CA PRO A 40 9.35 8.01 22.52
C PRO A 40 7.86 8.39 22.56
N ASP A 41 7.39 8.91 23.69
CA ASP A 41 6.06 9.51 23.77
C ASP A 41 5.96 10.67 22.76
N ASN A 42 4.91 10.67 21.93
CA ASN A 42 4.72 11.59 20.80
C ASN A 42 5.90 11.56 19.80
N PRO A 43 6.15 10.43 19.13
CA PRO A 43 7.24 10.32 18.17
C PRO A 43 7.06 11.36 17.04
N LEU A 44 8.16 11.96 16.58
CA LEU A 44 8.16 12.89 15.45
C LEU A 44 8.90 12.27 14.26
N GLN A 45 8.43 12.56 13.05
CA GLN A 45 9.13 12.28 11.81
C GLN A 45 10.35 13.21 11.64
N PRO A 46 11.29 12.90 10.73
CA PRO A 46 12.47 13.74 10.49
C PRO A 46 12.18 15.20 10.10
N ASP A 47 10.98 15.48 9.57
CA ASP A 47 10.51 16.83 9.24
C ASP A 47 9.84 17.55 10.42
N GLY A 48 9.79 16.91 11.60
CA GLY A 48 9.19 17.45 12.82
C GLY A 48 7.69 17.24 12.96
N SER A 49 7.02 16.65 11.96
CA SER A 49 5.60 16.28 12.08
C SER A 49 5.41 15.12 13.07
N PRO A 50 4.26 15.02 13.76
CA PRO A 50 3.95 13.83 14.55
C PRO A 50 4.02 12.57 13.68
N PHE A 51 4.72 11.55 14.14
CA PHE A 51 4.66 10.22 13.55
C PHE A 51 3.23 9.71 13.71
N VAL A 52 2.53 9.61 12.58
CA VAL A 52 1.21 8.99 12.49
C VAL A 52 1.43 7.51 12.19
N PRO A 53 1.16 6.58 13.13
CA PRO A 53 1.25 5.16 12.83
C PRO A 53 0.22 4.85 11.74
N GLY A 54 0.69 4.31 10.61
CA GLY A 54 -0.20 3.91 9.51
C GLY A 54 -1.30 2.99 10.04
N GLY A 55 -2.56 3.39 9.88
CA GLY A 55 -3.73 2.60 10.25
C GLY A 55 -4.50 3.01 11.52
N GLN A 56 -4.06 4.04 12.27
CA GLN A 56 -4.81 4.56 13.43
C GLN A 56 -5.96 5.52 13.04
N ASN A 57 -5.89 6.16 11.87
CA ASN A 57 -6.99 6.96 11.35
C ASN A 57 -8.03 6.05 10.69
N LEU A 58 -9.21 5.92 11.29
CA LEU A 58 -10.38 5.29 10.65
C LEU A 58 -10.95 6.14 9.50
N GLU A 59 -10.47 7.38 9.38
CA GLU A 59 -10.76 8.29 8.27
C GLU A 59 -9.99 7.89 6.99
N GLU A 60 -8.97 7.05 7.06
CA GLU A 60 -8.22 6.62 5.89
C GLU A 60 -8.87 5.38 5.25
N SER A 61 -9.16 5.47 3.95
CA SER A 61 -9.64 4.31 3.20
C SER A 61 -8.57 3.22 3.16
N ARG A 62 -8.87 2.07 3.77
CA ARG A 62 -7.92 0.96 3.93
C ARG A 62 -8.62 -0.35 3.61
N LEU A 63 -8.02 -1.16 2.74
CA LEU A 63 -8.47 -2.52 2.48
C LEU A 63 -8.34 -3.36 3.77
N THR A 64 -9.44 -3.95 4.23
CA THR A 64 -9.52 -4.80 5.42
C THR A 64 -9.65 -6.27 5.09
N ALA A 65 -10.18 -6.61 3.91
CA ALA A 65 -10.19 -7.98 3.40
C ALA A 65 -10.12 -8.02 1.86
N PHE A 66 -9.55 -9.10 1.34
CA PHE A 66 -9.46 -9.40 -0.09
C PHE A 66 -9.60 -10.90 -0.32
N SER A 67 -10.41 -11.31 -1.28
CA SER A 67 -10.44 -12.69 -1.78
C SER A 67 -10.61 -12.72 -3.29
N TYR A 68 -9.92 -13.65 -3.94
CA TYR A 68 -10.04 -13.94 -5.37
C TYR A 68 -10.14 -15.45 -5.56
N ASP A 69 -11.17 -15.91 -6.28
CA ASP A 69 -11.42 -17.35 -6.48
C ASP A 69 -11.12 -17.84 -7.91
N GLY A 70 -10.55 -16.98 -8.76
CA GLY A 70 -10.28 -17.27 -10.16
C GLY A 70 -11.36 -16.79 -11.13
N ASN A 71 -12.53 -16.39 -10.62
CA ASN A 71 -13.61 -15.79 -11.41
C ASN A 71 -14.10 -14.47 -10.81
N SER A 72 -14.14 -14.36 -9.49
CA SER A 72 -14.71 -13.26 -8.76
C SER A 72 -13.71 -12.71 -7.75
N VAL A 73 -13.78 -11.40 -7.53
CA VAL A 73 -13.00 -10.70 -6.51
C VAL A 73 -13.93 -10.04 -5.50
N THR A 74 -13.65 -10.23 -4.22
CA THR A 74 -14.33 -9.56 -3.12
C THR A 74 -13.35 -8.70 -2.36
N LEU A 75 -13.68 -7.43 -2.19
CA LEU A 75 -12.89 -6.45 -1.45
C LEU A 75 -13.75 -5.87 -0.34
N ARG A 76 -13.18 -5.76 0.86
CA ARG A 76 -13.75 -5.01 1.98
C ARG A 76 -12.76 -3.95 2.44
N TRP A 77 -13.24 -2.75 2.74
CA TRP A 77 -12.41 -1.62 3.14
C TRP A 77 -13.09 -0.73 4.17
N THR A 78 -12.30 0.02 4.93
CA THR A 78 -12.78 1.15 5.73
C THR A 78 -13.22 2.27 4.79
N SER A 79 -14.45 2.75 4.90
CA SER A 79 -15.05 3.75 4.03
C SER A 79 -15.69 4.89 4.82
N GLN A 80 -15.88 6.02 4.14
CA GLN A 80 -16.62 7.16 4.67
C GLN A 80 -17.98 7.31 4.00
N ALA A 81 -18.99 7.71 4.77
CA ALA A 81 -20.31 8.01 4.22
C ALA A 81 -20.26 9.23 3.30
N GLY A 82 -20.84 9.10 2.11
CA GLY A 82 -20.88 10.18 1.11
C GLY A 82 -19.64 10.31 0.24
N LYS A 83 -18.68 9.37 0.36
CA LYS A 83 -17.57 9.19 -0.58
C LYS A 83 -17.89 8.05 -1.54
N ASP A 84 -17.42 8.16 -2.78
CA ASP A 84 -17.56 7.12 -3.79
C ASP A 84 -16.21 6.44 -4.04
N TYR A 85 -16.27 5.14 -4.35
CA TYR A 85 -15.09 4.30 -4.51
C TYR A 85 -15.17 3.50 -5.81
N GLN A 86 -14.03 3.36 -6.49
CA GLN A 86 -13.89 2.56 -7.70
C GLN A 86 -12.78 1.53 -7.51
N VAL A 87 -13.10 0.27 -7.79
CA VAL A 87 -12.09 -0.79 -7.85
C VAL A 87 -11.35 -0.69 -9.18
N GLN A 88 -10.02 -0.80 -9.11
CA GLN A 88 -9.15 -0.82 -10.26
C GLN A 88 -8.23 -2.05 -10.20
N GLN A 89 -7.82 -2.52 -11.37
CA GLN A 89 -6.92 -3.65 -11.50
C GLN A 89 -5.77 -3.34 -12.46
N SER A 90 -4.68 -4.11 -12.32
CA SER A 90 -3.53 -4.05 -13.21
C SER A 90 -2.77 -5.37 -13.25
N SER A 91 -2.06 -5.62 -14.35
CA SER A 91 -1.07 -6.69 -14.46
C SER A 91 0.37 -6.19 -14.22
N ASP A 92 0.60 -4.87 -14.24
CA ASP A 92 1.94 -4.25 -14.27
C ASP A 92 2.14 -3.08 -13.29
N LEU A 93 1.09 -2.70 -12.52
CA LEU A 93 1.04 -1.50 -11.65
C LEU A 93 1.17 -0.15 -12.37
N GLN A 94 1.30 -0.13 -13.69
CA GLN A 94 1.40 1.10 -14.48
C GLN A 94 0.06 1.44 -15.11
N ASN A 95 -0.59 0.44 -15.71
CA ASN A 95 -1.88 0.58 -16.37
C ASN A 95 -2.97 0.05 -15.45
N LEU A 96 -3.68 0.97 -14.78
CA LEU A 96 -4.79 0.63 -13.90
C LEU A 96 -6.12 0.89 -14.60
N THR A 97 -6.98 -0.12 -14.65
CA THR A 97 -8.29 -0.06 -15.32
C THR A 97 -9.41 -0.28 -14.33
N ASN A 98 -10.51 0.45 -14.49
CA ASN A 98 -11.70 0.33 -13.65
C ASN A 98 -12.40 -1.01 -13.89
N ILE A 99 -12.87 -1.66 -12.83
CA ILE A 99 -13.71 -2.85 -12.88
C ILE A 99 -14.88 -2.75 -11.91
N GLY A 100 -16.01 -3.36 -12.27
CA GLY A 100 -17.24 -3.24 -11.49
C GLY A 100 -17.81 -1.82 -11.50
N ALA A 101 -18.90 -1.63 -10.75
CA ALA A 101 -19.53 -0.33 -10.58
C ALA A 101 -18.82 0.50 -9.50
N THR A 102 -18.98 1.83 -9.58
CA THR A 102 -18.69 2.72 -8.46
C THR A 102 -19.58 2.38 -7.28
N VAL A 103 -19.01 2.38 -6.08
CA VAL A 103 -19.68 2.05 -4.82
C VAL A 103 -19.67 3.25 -3.90
N SER A 104 -20.84 3.69 -3.46
CA SER A 104 -20.94 4.68 -2.39
C SER A 104 -20.60 4.05 -1.06
N GLY A 105 -19.67 4.66 -0.33
CA GLY A 105 -19.23 4.19 0.96
C GLY A 105 -20.30 4.35 2.04
N ALA A 106 -20.37 3.35 2.92
CA ALA A 106 -21.00 3.47 4.22
C ALA A 106 -20.03 4.10 5.24
N ALA A 107 -20.54 4.61 6.36
CA ALA A 107 -19.66 4.94 7.49
C ALA A 107 -19.13 3.64 8.11
N GLY A 108 -17.81 3.47 8.18
CA GLY A 108 -17.20 2.28 8.77
C GLY A 108 -16.62 1.36 7.71
N GLU A 109 -17.23 0.20 7.43
CA GLU A 109 -16.77 -0.72 6.37
C GLU A 109 -17.75 -0.78 5.19
N THR A 110 -17.20 -0.95 3.99
CA THR A 110 -17.95 -1.25 2.76
C THR A 110 -17.33 -2.47 2.09
N GLU A 111 -18.16 -3.26 1.41
CA GLU A 111 -17.75 -4.47 0.69
C GLU A 111 -18.32 -4.45 -0.73
N ILE A 112 -17.55 -4.95 -1.70
CA ILE A 112 -18.02 -5.25 -3.06
C ILE A 112 -17.52 -6.63 -3.49
N SER A 113 -18.40 -7.37 -4.16
CA SER A 113 -18.03 -8.56 -4.95
C SER A 113 -18.24 -8.26 -6.43
N ILE A 114 -17.18 -8.44 -7.22
CA ILE A 114 -17.18 -8.24 -8.67
C ILE A 114 -17.01 -9.62 -9.32
N ASN A 115 -18.02 -10.03 -10.07
CA ASN A 115 -17.96 -11.25 -10.89
C ASN A 115 -17.19 -10.99 -12.19
N ASP A 116 -16.68 -12.07 -12.78
CA ASP A 116 -15.92 -12.06 -14.04
C ASP A 116 -14.67 -11.16 -13.97
N ALA A 117 -14.04 -11.12 -12.80
CA ALA A 117 -12.77 -10.46 -12.58
C ALA A 117 -11.67 -11.14 -13.44
N PRO A 118 -10.99 -10.41 -14.31
CA PRO A 118 -10.15 -11.04 -15.33
C PRO A 118 -8.96 -11.80 -14.74
N VAL A 119 -8.74 -12.98 -15.33
CA VAL A 119 -7.77 -13.99 -14.90
C VAL A 119 -6.30 -13.56 -14.95
N SER A 120 -5.98 -12.49 -15.68
CA SER A 120 -4.62 -11.98 -15.83
C SER A 120 -4.27 -10.83 -14.87
N SER A 121 -5.24 -10.37 -14.06
CA SER A 121 -5.01 -9.31 -13.10
C SER A 121 -4.18 -9.80 -11.93
N ARG A 122 -3.12 -9.05 -11.60
CA ARG A 122 -2.20 -9.37 -10.49
C ARG A 122 -2.38 -8.43 -9.31
N TYR A 123 -2.84 -7.22 -9.58
CA TYR A 123 -2.94 -6.16 -8.61
C TYR A 123 -4.35 -5.59 -8.67
N TYR A 124 -4.93 -5.38 -7.49
CA TYR A 124 -6.18 -4.67 -7.29
C TYR A 124 -5.92 -3.51 -6.34
N ARG A 125 -6.56 -2.38 -6.60
CA ARG A 125 -6.61 -1.27 -5.66
C ARG A 125 -8.00 -0.69 -5.60
N LEU A 126 -8.28 -0.01 -4.50
CA LEU A 126 -9.44 0.83 -4.36
C LEU A 126 -9.02 2.30 -4.55
N LEU A 127 -9.77 3.03 -5.36
CA LEU A 127 -9.62 4.47 -5.55
C LEU A 127 -10.82 5.17 -4.91
N GLU A 128 -10.58 6.03 -3.92
CA GLU A 128 -11.59 7.03 -3.53
C GLU A 128 -11.71 8.06 -4.65
N ILE A 129 -12.92 8.29 -5.13
CA ILE A 129 -13.23 9.29 -6.13
C ILE A 129 -13.69 10.54 -5.38
N GLU A 130 -12.93 11.62 -5.55
CA GLU A 130 -13.38 12.93 -5.09
C GLU A 130 -14.48 13.45 -6.05
N PRO A 131 -15.61 13.96 -5.52
CA PRO A 131 -16.71 14.45 -6.35
C PRO A 131 -16.34 15.64 -7.25
#